data_AF-A0A821VYY9-F1
#
_entry.id   AF-A0A821VYY9-F1
#
_cell.length_a   1.000
_cell.length_b   1.000
_cell.length_c   1.000
_cell.angle_alpha   90.00
_cell.angle_beta   90.00
_cell.angle_gamma   90.00
#
_symmetry.space_group_name_H-M   'P 1'
#
loop_
_entity.id
_entity.type
_entity.pdbx_description
1 polymer ?
#
loop_
_entity_poly.entity_id
_entity_poly.type
_entity_poly.pdbx_seq_one_letter_code
_entity_poly.pdbx_strand_id
1 'polypeptide(L)' 'MRDIIFVLMEAVPPHVNYSRVVDDLLRIPGVRNAHSLHIWSLSMQRAALSVHVA' A
#
# COMPACT_ATOMS: atom_id res chain seq x y z
N MET A 1 -15.91 -11.35 10.98
CA MET A 1 -15.06 -12.55 10.76
C MET A 1 -14.27 -12.48 9.45
N ARG A 2 -14.80 -11.86 8.38
CA ARG A 2 -14.10 -11.68 7.09
C ARG A 2 -12.79 -10.90 7.19
N ASP A 3 -12.71 -9.94 8.11
CA ASP A 3 -11.56 -9.02 8.24
C ASP A 3 -10.28 -9.71 8.75
N ILE A 4 -10.43 -10.75 9.59
CA ILE A 4 -9.29 -11.49 10.14
C ILE A 4 -8.56 -12.26 9.03
N ILE A 5 -9.31 -12.76 8.05
CA ILE A 5 -8.76 -13.50 6.91
C ILE A 5 -7.97 -12.55 6.00
N PHE A 6 -8.40 -11.29 5.85
CA PHE A 6 -7.65 -10.30 5.07
C PHE A 6 -6.30 -9.95 5.69
N VAL A 7 -6.24 -9.82 7.02
CA VAL A 7 -4.97 -9.62 7.74
C VAL A 7 -4.07 -10.87 7.60
N LEU A 8 -4.64 -12.07 7.72
CA LEU A 8 -3.90 -13.33 7.55
C LEU A 8 -3.36 -13.57 6.14
N MET A 9 -4.08 -13.12 5.11
CA MET A 9 -3.66 -13.24 3.71
C MET A 9 -2.82 -12.06 3.24
N GLU A 10 -2.36 -11.20 4.15
CA GLU A 10 -1.63 -9.97 3.86
C GLU A 10 -2.28 -9.12 2.75
N ALA A 11 -3.61 -9.18 2.65
CA ALA A 11 -4.32 -8.59 1.54
C ALA A 11 -4.20 -7.06 1.59
N VAL A 12 -4.26 -6.44 0.40
CA VAL A 12 -4.36 -4.98 0.29
C VAL A 12 -5.57 -4.52 1.10
N PRO A 13 -5.41 -3.56 2.03
CA PRO A 13 -6.52 -3.07 2.83
C PRO A 13 -7.63 -2.53 1.90
N PRO A 14 -8.89 -2.88 2.11
CA PRO A 14 -9.98 -2.58 1.16
C PRO A 14 -10.25 -1.08 0.97
N HIS A 15 -9.75 -0.24 1.87
CA HIS A 15 -9.87 1.21 1.84
C HIS A 15 -8.67 1.90 1.17
N VAL A 16 -7.63 1.15 0.79
CA VAL A 16 -6.43 1.70 0.14
C VAL A 16 -6.57 1.58 -1.37
N ASN A 17 -6.55 2.72 -2.06
CA ASN A 17 -6.56 2.78 -3.50
C ASN A 17 -5.12 2.85 -4.03
N TYR A 18 -4.68 1.79 -4.71
CA TYR A 18 -3.33 1.67 -5.27
C TYR A 18 -2.92 2.89 -6.11
N SER A 19 -3.78 3.33 -7.03
CA SER A 19 -3.48 4.45 -7.93
C SER A 19 -3.31 5.76 -7.17
N ARG A 20 -4.12 6.00 -6.13
CA ARG A 20 -3.94 7.18 -5.27
C ARG A 20 -2.60 7.16 -4.53
N VAL A 21 -2.18 5.99 -4.02
CA VAL A 21 -0.89 5.86 -3.33
C VAL A 21 0.27 6.16 -4.29
N VAL A 22 0.21 5.68 -5.53
CA VAL A 22 1.22 5.98 -6.55
C VAL A 22 1.24 7.48 -6.87
N ASP A 23 0.09 8.10 -7.09
CA ASP A 23 0.00 9.55 -7.34
C ASP A 23 0.57 10.36 -6.17
N ASP A 24 0.24 9.98 -4.93
CA ASP A 24 0.76 10.64 -3.72
C ASP A 24 2.28 10.49 -3.61
N LEU A 25 2.84 9.33 -3.96
CA LEU A 25 4.29 9.09 -4.00
C LEU A 25 4.98 9.94 -5.07
N LEU A 26 4.40 10.05 -6.27
CA LEU A 26 4.93 10.87 -7.37
C LEU A 26 4.89 12.37 -7.08
N ARG A 27 4.02 12.81 -6.16
CA ARG A 27 3.98 14.22 -5.69
C ARG A 27 5.12 14.56 -4.75
N ILE A 28 5.84 13.58 -4.21
CA ILE A 28 6.98 13.82 -3.33
C ILE A 28 8.17 14.34 -4.17
N PRO A 29 8.73 15.52 -3.85
CA PRO A 29 9.87 16.07 -4.58
C PRO A 29 11.05 15.09 -4.60
N GLY A 30 11.54 14.77 -5.80
CA GLY A 30 12.66 13.85 -5.99
C GLY A 30 12.27 12.43 -6.38
N VAL A 31 10.98 12.07 -6.28
CA VAL A 31 10.44 10.83 -6.82
C VAL A 31 10.16 11.01 -8.31
N ARG A 32 10.93 10.36 -9.19
CA ARG A 32 10.68 10.41 -10.64
C ARG A 32 9.86 9.23 -11.11
N ASN A 33 10.01 8.10 -10.44
CA ASN A 33 9.24 6.90 -10.74
C ASN A 33 9.03 6.08 -9.47
N ALA A 34 7.85 5.47 -9.35
CA ALA A 34 7.49 4.59 -8.25
C ALA A 34 6.97 3.28 -8.86
N HIS A 35 7.72 2.19 -8.69
CA HIS A 35 7.39 0.88 -9.25
C HIS A 35 7.38 -0.20 -8.16
N SER A 36 6.79 -1.36 -8.49
CA SER A 36 6.69 -2.50 -7.59
C SER A 36 6.10 -2.13 -6.23
N LEU A 37 5.02 -1.34 -6.22
CA LEU A 37 4.30 -1.00 -4.99
C LEU A 37 3.58 -2.24 -4.46
N HIS A 38 3.91 -2.64 -3.24
CA HIS A 38 3.24 -3.69 -2.49
C HIS A 38 2.64 -3.10 -1.22
N ILE A 39 1.41 -3.49 -0.89
CA ILE A 39 0.67 -2.97 0.27
C ILE A 39 0.09 -4.16 1.02
N TRP A 40 0.27 -4.18 2.33
CA TRP A 40 -0.18 -5.25 3.21
C TRP A 40 -0.89 -4.67 4.44
N SER A 41 -1.84 -5.41 4.99
CA SER A 41 -2.46 -5.08 6.27
C SER A 41 -1.80 -5.90 7.39
N LEU A 42 -0.96 -5.25 8.22
CA LEU A 42 -0.32 -5.90 9.38
C LEU A 42 -1.31 -6.10 10.55
N SER A 43 -2.33 -5.25 10.63
CA SER A 43 -3.46 -5.41 11.55
C SER A 43 -4.69 -4.67 11.01
N MET A 44 -5.80 -4.69 11.75
CA MET A 44 -7.02 -3.94 11.40
C MET A 44 -6.80 -2.41 11.31
N GLN A 45 -5.73 -1.89 11.92
CA GLN A 45 -5.45 -0.46 12.00
C GLN A 45 -4.07 -0.09 11.47
N ARG A 46 -3.23 -1.07 11.10
CA ARG A 46 -1.88 -0.82 10.60
C ARG A 46 -1.74 -1.42 9.21
N ALA A 47 -1.55 -0.56 8.22
CA ALA A 47 -1.11 -0.94 6.89
C ALA A 47 0.40 -0.67 6.76
N ALA A 48 1.08 -1.54 6.03
CA ALA A 48 2.46 -1.34 5.60
C ALA A 48 2.51 -1.34 4.08
N LEU A 49 3.47 -0.63 3.51
CA LEU A 49 3.73 -0.64 2.07
C LEU A 49 5.22 -0.63 1.79
N SER A 50 5.61 -1.19 0.66
CA SER A 50 6.96 -1.14 0.10
C SER A 50 6.89 -0.72 -1.35
N VAL A 51 7.79 0.15 -1.78
CA VAL A 51 7.82 0.67 -3.15
C VAL A 51 9.27 0.97 -3.53
N HIS A 52 9.61 0.71 -4.79
CA HIS A 52 10.89 1.11 -5.34
C HIS A 52 10.74 2.47 -6.01
N VAL A 53 11.58 3.41 -5.57
CA VAL A 53 11.62 4.79 -6.05
C VAL A 53 12.87 4.98 -6.90
N ALA A 54 12.73 5.55 -8.09
CA ALA A 54 13.82 5.90 -9.01
C ALA A 54 13.75 7.37 -9.45
#